data_AF-A0A5D3DJB4-F1
#
_entry.id   AF-A0A5D3DJB4-F1
#
_cell.length_a   1.000
_cell.length_b   1.000
_cell.length_c   1.000
_cell.angle_alpha   90.00
_cell.angle_beta   90.00
_cell.angle_gamma   90.00
#
_symmetry.space_group_name_H-M   'P 1'
#
loop_
_entity.id
_entity.type
_entity.pdbx_description
1 polymer ?
#
loop_
_entity_poly.entity_id
_entity_poly.type
_entity_poly.pdbx_seq_one_letter_code
_entity_poly.pdbx_strand_id
1 'polypeptide(L)'
;MLTYKRSDHLEVIGYSDFAGCVDTRKSTFGYLFMLAEGAISWKNAKQSIIAASTTEAEFVACFKATVYGLWLRNFILGLGIIDSIAKLLRIYCDNFAAVFF
;
A
#
# COMPACT_ATOMS: atom_id res chain seq x y z
N MET A 1 -16.09 -18.85 10.82
CA MET A 1 -14.96 -19.18 9.92
C MET A 1 -14.94 -18.13 8.82
N LEU A 2 -13.82 -17.43 8.62
CA LEU A 2 -13.67 -16.47 7.52
C LEU A 2 -13.38 -17.27 6.24
N THR A 3 -14.29 -17.21 5.28
CA THR A 3 -14.16 -17.87 3.98
C THR A 3 -14.00 -16.81 2.91
N TYR A 4 -12.82 -16.76 2.29
CA TYR A 4 -12.57 -15.88 1.15
C TYR A 4 -13.12 -16.54 -0.11
N LYS A 5 -13.87 -15.79 -0.91
CA LYS A 5 -14.19 -16.20 -2.27
C LYS A 5 -12.91 -16.13 -3.11
N ARG A 6 -12.78 -17.03 -4.08
CA ARG A 6 -11.68 -16.96 -5.05
C ARG A 6 -11.78 -15.62 -5.79
N SER A 7 -10.72 -14.81 -5.71
CA SER A 7 -10.61 -13.53 -6.38
C SER A 7 -9.17 -13.28 -6.79
N ASP A 8 -8.99 -12.76 -7.99
CA ASP A 8 -7.69 -12.42 -8.56
C ASP A 8 -7.44 -10.89 -8.46
N HIS A 9 -8.25 -10.19 -7.68
CA HIS A 9 -8.19 -8.74 -7.49
C HIS A 9 -7.53 -8.43 -6.14
N LEU A 10 -6.26 -8.01 -6.23
CA LEU A 10 -5.50 -7.46 -5.11
C LEU A 10 -5.54 -5.93 -5.21
N GLU A 11 -6.18 -5.32 -4.23
CA GLU A 11 -6.29 -3.86 -4.12
C GLU A 11 -5.45 -3.36 -2.95
N VAL A 12 -4.84 -2.19 -3.13
CA VAL A 12 -4.02 -1.54 -2.11
C VAL A 12 -4.54 -0.16 -1.87
N ILE A 13 -4.92 0.10 -0.63
CA ILE A 13 -5.31 1.44 -0.19
C ILE A 13 -4.12 2.00 0.59
N GLY A 14 -3.48 3.03 0.03
CA GLY A 14 -2.39 3.75 0.66
C GLY A 14 -2.92 4.97 1.42
N TYR A 15 -2.31 5.27 2.56
CA TYR A 15 -2.58 6.46 3.34
C TYR A 15 -1.25 7.12 3.71
N SER A 16 -1.22 8.45 3.71
CA SER A 16 -0.06 9.20 4.19
C SER A 16 -0.51 10.42 4.98
N ASP A 17 0.30 10.81 5.97
CA ASP A 17 0.10 12.04 6.72
C ASP A 17 1.43 12.76 6.89
N PHE A 18 1.47 14.03 6.48
CA PHE A 18 2.68 14.82 6.39
C PHE A 18 3.07 15.43 7.73
N ALA A 19 4.34 15.26 8.12
CA ALA A 19 4.93 15.94 9.28
C ALA A 19 4.14 15.81 10.60
N GLY A 20 3.32 14.75 10.76
CA GLY A 20 2.47 14.55 11.93
C GLY A 20 3.23 14.39 13.26
N CYS A 21 4.54 14.16 13.23
CA CYS A 21 5.39 14.12 14.41
C CYS A 21 6.16 15.44 14.59
N VAL A 22 5.81 16.24 15.61
CA VAL A 22 6.43 17.54 15.90
C VAL A 22 7.94 17.45 16.11
N ASP A 23 8.40 16.43 16.84
CA ASP A 23 9.80 16.29 17.22
C ASP A 23 10.70 15.88 16.05
N THR A 24 10.22 14.96 15.21
CA THR A 24 11.05 14.38 14.13
C THR A 24 10.75 14.96 12.76
N ARG A 25 9.62 15.70 12.64
CA ARG A 25 9.04 16.16 11.37
C ARG A 25 8.80 15.04 10.35
N LYS A 26 8.85 13.77 10.79
CA LYS A 26 8.62 12.61 9.93
C LYS A 26 7.12 12.44 9.71
N SER A 27 6.78 12.21 8.44
CA SER A 27 5.46 11.82 8.01
C SER A 27 5.14 10.39 8.48
N THR A 28 3.86 10.06 8.52
CA THR A 28 3.37 8.69 8.76
C THR A 28 2.86 8.13 7.44
N PHE A 29 3.03 6.83 7.22
CA PHE A 29 2.43 6.13 6.09
C PHE A 29 1.70 4.89 6.58
N GLY A 30 0.64 4.53 5.87
CA GLY A 30 -0.07 3.30 6.05
C GLY A 30 -0.47 2.68 4.72
N TYR A 31 -0.70 1.38 4.75
CA TYR A 31 -1.31 0.68 3.62
C TYR A 31 -2.21 -0.44 4.13
N LEU A 32 -3.22 -0.77 3.34
CA LEU A 32 -4.15 -1.88 3.53
C LEU A 32 -4.26 -2.67 2.23
N PHE A 33 -3.92 -3.95 2.27
CA PHE A 33 -4.09 -4.91 1.19
C PHE A 33 -5.39 -5.67 1.35
N MET A 34 -6.20 -5.63 0.29
CA MET A 34 -7.50 -6.29 0.22
C MET A 34 -7.47 -7.37 -0.86
N LEU A 35 -8.00 -8.55 -0.54
CA LEU A 35 -8.22 -9.64 -1.48
C LEU A 35 -9.64 -10.17 -1.30
N ALA A 36 -10.40 -10.32 -2.38
CA ALA A 36 -11.81 -10.73 -2.31
C ALA A 36 -12.63 -9.93 -1.27
N GLU A 37 -12.45 -8.61 -1.25
CA GLU A 37 -13.12 -7.67 -0.32
C GLU A 37 -12.76 -7.85 1.17
N GLY A 38 -11.79 -8.71 1.50
CA GLY A 38 -11.28 -8.88 2.86
C GLY A 38 -9.85 -8.34 3.02
N ALA A 39 -9.58 -7.70 4.14
CA ALA A 39 -8.24 -7.27 4.51
C ALA A 39 -7.32 -8.47 4.77
N ILE A 40 -6.18 -8.54 4.08
CA ILE A 40 -5.21 -9.64 4.24
C ILE A 40 -3.88 -9.20 4.83
N SER A 41 -3.54 -7.90 4.73
CA SER A 41 -2.31 -7.35 5.31
C SER A 41 -2.44 -5.83 5.43
N TRP A 42 -1.86 -5.26 6.49
CA TRP A 42 -1.83 -3.81 6.69
C TRP A 42 -0.56 -3.40 7.42
N LYS A 43 -0.24 -2.12 7.33
CA LYS A 43 0.84 -1.51 8.11
C LYS A 43 0.50 -0.06 8.38
N ASN A 44 0.93 0.43 9.54
CA ASN A 44 1.02 1.85 9.85
C ASN A 44 2.40 2.09 10.49
N ALA A 45 3.19 3.00 9.94
CA ALA A 45 4.53 3.29 10.45
C ALA A 45 4.97 4.72 10.12
N LYS A 46 5.88 5.26 10.93
CA LYS A 46 6.57 6.50 10.59
C LYS A 46 7.45 6.28 9.36
N GLN A 47 7.50 7.27 8.47
CA GLN A 47 8.42 7.27 7.34
C GLN A 47 9.87 7.32 7.85
N SER A 48 10.77 6.68 7.12
CA SER A 48 12.20 6.63 7.45
C SER A 48 12.87 7.97 7.17
N ILE A 49 12.41 8.65 6.12
CA ILE A 49 12.89 9.94 5.65
C ILE A 49 11.96 11.06 6.13
N ILE A 50 12.48 12.29 6.13
CA ILE A 50 11.70 13.50 6.34
C ILE A 50 11.30 13.99 4.96
N ALA A 51 10.00 13.98 4.66
CA ALA A 51 9.49 14.58 3.43
C ALA A 51 9.53 16.11 3.55
N ALA A 52 9.73 16.82 2.44
CA ALA A 52 9.66 18.27 2.37
C ALA A 52 8.25 18.78 2.03
N SER A 53 7.36 17.91 1.55
CA SER A 53 5.97 18.26 1.21
C SER A 53 5.00 17.10 1.45
N THR A 54 3.70 17.40 1.45
CA THR A 54 2.63 16.39 1.45
C THR A 54 2.76 15.46 0.23
N THR A 55 3.02 16.02 -0.95
CA THR A 55 3.23 15.26 -2.20
C THR A 55 4.38 14.26 -2.09
N GLU A 56 5.51 14.67 -1.53
CA GLU A 56 6.64 13.76 -1.35
C GLU A 56 6.32 12.67 -0.30
N ALA A 57 5.62 13.02 0.78
CA ALA A 57 5.18 12.04 1.78
C ALA A 57 4.24 10.99 1.18
N GLU A 58 3.26 11.42 0.38
CA GLU A 58 2.33 10.57 -0.36
C GLU A 58 3.07 9.65 -1.33
N PHE A 59 4.02 10.19 -2.10
CA PHE A 59 4.84 9.43 -3.05
C PHE A 59 5.63 8.33 -2.33
N VAL A 60 6.28 8.65 -1.21
CA VAL A 60 7.03 7.69 -0.40
C VAL A 60 6.12 6.60 0.17
N ALA A 61 4.90 6.96 0.60
CA ALA A 61 3.90 6.01 1.07
C ALA A 61 3.48 5.04 -0.05
N CYS A 62 3.15 5.59 -1.23
CA CYS A 62 2.79 4.82 -2.42
C CYS A 62 3.92 3.88 -2.85
N PHE A 63 5.15 4.38 -2.95
CA PHE A 63 6.32 3.59 -3.31
C PHE A 63 6.50 2.39 -2.37
N LYS A 64 6.42 2.61 -1.05
CA LYS A 64 6.50 1.53 -0.07
C LYS A 64 5.36 0.53 -0.25
N ALA A 65 4.12 1.00 -0.41
CA ALA A 65 2.98 0.15 -0.65
C ALA A 65 3.15 -0.71 -1.93
N THR A 66 3.70 -0.14 -3.02
CA THR A 66 4.02 -0.88 -4.25
C THR A 66 5.01 -2.01 -4.01
N VAL A 67 6.15 -1.71 -3.35
CA VAL A 67 7.19 -2.72 -3.09
C VAL A 67 6.63 -3.88 -2.27
N TYR A 68 5.89 -3.58 -1.20
CA TYR A 68 5.25 -4.62 -0.38
C TYR A 68 4.15 -5.36 -1.15
N GLY A 69 3.38 -4.66 -2.00
CA GLY A 69 2.32 -5.26 -2.81
C GLY A 69 2.86 -6.23 -3.85
N LEU A 70 3.98 -5.89 -4.48
CA LEU A 70 4.66 -6.78 -5.41
C LEU A 70 5.20 -8.03 -4.71
N TRP A 71 5.79 -7.87 -3.53
CA TRP A 71 6.21 -9.00 -2.70
C TRP A 71 5.03 -9.90 -2.33
N LEU A 72 3.94 -9.31 -1.84
CA LEU A 72 2.73 -10.03 -1.44
C LEU A 72 2.09 -10.78 -2.62
N ARG A 73 2.04 -10.14 -3.79
CA ARG A 73 1.59 -10.78 -5.04
C ARG A 73 2.42 -12.03 -5.36
N ASN A 74 3.74 -11.92 -5.33
CA ASN A 74 4.63 -13.04 -5.63
C ASN A 74 4.51 -14.16 -4.58
N PHE A 75 4.33 -13.80 -3.31
CA PHE A 75 4.08 -14.75 -2.23
C PHE A 75 2.78 -15.54 -2.48
N ILE A 76 1.68 -14.87 -2.81
CA ILE A 76 0.39 -15.52 -3.10
C ILE A 76 0.47 -16.43 -4.32
N LEU A 77 1.15 -15.99 -5.39
CA LEU A 77 1.40 -16.83 -6.57
C LEU A 77 2.21 -18.09 -6.22
N GLY A 78 3.23 -17.96 -5.37
CA GLY A 78 4.04 -19.09 -4.89
C GLY A 78 3.27 -20.09 -4.04
N LEU A 79 2.16 -19.69 -3.41
CA LEU A 79 1.30 -20.60 -2.65
C LEU A 79 0.38 -21.45 -3.55
N GLY A 80 0.24 -21.13 -4.84
CA GLY A 80 -0.63 -21.86 -5.76
C GLY A 80 -2.13 -21.74 -5.44
N ILE A 81 -2.52 -20.79 -4.59
CA ILE A 81 -3.91 -20.57 -4.17
C ILE A 81 -4.71 -19.88 -5.28
N ILE A 82 -4.02 -19.09 -6.12
CA ILE A 82 -4.59 -18.34 -7.23
C ILE A 82 -3.73 -18.61 -8.47
N ASP A 83 -4.35 -19.17 -9.51
CA ASP A 83 -3.67 -19.55 -10.77
C ASP A 83 -3.06 -18.35 -11.51
N SER A 84 -3.56 -17.13 -11.25
CA SER A 84 -3.07 -15.92 -11.88
C SER A 84 -3.55 -14.65 -11.16
N ILE A 85 -2.63 -13.87 -10.58
CA ILE A 85 -2.87 -12.43 -10.33
C ILE A 85 -2.47 -11.70 -11.63
N ALA A 86 -3.27 -11.88 -12.68
CA ALA A 86 -3.02 -11.23 -13.98
C ALA A 86 -3.24 -9.72 -13.94
N LYS A 87 -4.00 -9.21 -12.96
CA LYS A 87 -4.38 -7.81 -12.91
C LYS A 87 -3.35 -6.94 -12.21
N LEU A 88 -3.19 -5.73 -12.74
CA LEU A 88 -2.36 -4.65 -12.20
C LEU A 88 -2.65 -4.44 -10.70
N LEU A 89 -1.62 -4.30 -9.88
CA LEU A 89 -1.76 -3.87 -8.49
C LEU A 89 -2.33 -2.43 -8.51
N ARG A 90 -3.57 -2.25 -8.05
CA ARG A 90 -4.20 -0.94 -7.99
C ARG A 90 -3.87 -0.28 -6.66
N ILE A 91 -3.16 0.83 -6.70
CA ILE A 91 -2.85 1.66 -5.54
C ILE A 91 -3.73 2.90 -5.62
N TYR A 92 -4.43 3.19 -4.53
CA TYR A 92 -5.16 4.44 -4.36
C TYR A 92 -4.30 5.46 -3.61
N CYS A 93 -4.24 6.67 -4.17
CA CYS A 93 -3.58 7.86 -3.62
C CYS A 93 -4.52 9.04 -3.85
N ASP A 94 -4.78 9.81 -2.81
CA ASP A 94 -5.70 10.95 -2.82
C ASP A 94 -5.01 12.26 -3.25
N ASN A 95 -3.67 12.34 -3.21
CA ASN A 95 -2.93 13.43 -3.83
C ASN A 95 -2.54 13.13 -5.29
N PHE A 96 -3.26 13.74 -6.23
CA PHE A 96 -2.94 13.64 -7.65
C PHE A 96 -1.50 14.05 -7.98
N ALA A 97 -0.94 15.05 -7.29
CA ALA A 97 0.44 15.48 -7.55
C ALA A 97 1.45 14.37 -7.24
N ALA A 98 1.15 13.49 -6.28
CA ALA A 98 2.02 12.37 -5.93
C ALA A 98 1.95 11.22 -6.95
N VAL A 99 0.87 11.15 -7.72
CA VAL A 99 0.71 10.19 -8.82
C VAL A 99 1.52 10.61 -10.06
N PHE A 100 1.73 11.92 -10.25
CA PHE A 100 2.43 12.49 -11.42
C PHE A 100 3.90 12.85 -11.17
N PHE A 101 4.39 12.73 -9.93
CA PHE A 101 5.78 13.01 -9.55
C PHE A 101 6.70 11.83 -9.92
#